data_AF-A0A953XVX4-F1
#
_entry.id   AF-A0A953XVX4-F1
#
_cell.length_a   1.000
_cell.length_b   1.000
_cell.length_c   1.000
_cell.angle_alpha   90.00
_cell.angle_beta   90.00
_cell.angle_gamma   90.00
#
_symmetry.space_group_name_H-M   'P 1'
#
loop_
_entity.id
_entity.type
_entity.pdbx_description
1 polymer ?
#
loop_
_entity_poly.entity_id
_entity_poly.type
_entity_poly.pdbx_seq_one_letter_code
_entity_poly.pdbx_strand_id
1 'polypeptide(L)'
;MRQLPHMNELAEKPGVHVVGLYAQVQPLADIEHILTKMNVKYPLAMDSFWDAGYEAPSLPKVWVIGVDGKIAFIGGSGYDEIIEKELAKAKYPGLGRADIHKDVEPAAKAYAAGNFAEAYKLAEAVYDNTEDDTAEADAEYIMERIDDRIGTLSVRAETAEVMKDYQLAINCWTEMLKYKGMDDAEEAPERLKKLTESETIKKEIAARHALLTVMMDLDVIYQDVDDTDAAKVAEFRKKCREAYQAFAKENAGTGAGERAADLVKTFTDLIPKEEKPAEGPKEAPKDK
;
A
#
# COMPACT_ATOMS: atom_id res chain seq x y z
N MET A 1 22.96 -0.94 -4.30
CA MET A 1 22.18 -0.28 -3.22
C MET A 1 22.25 1.27 -3.21
N ARG A 2 22.83 1.97 -4.20
CA ARG A 2 22.76 3.45 -4.29
C ARG A 2 21.36 4.02 -4.60
N GLN A 3 20.40 3.17 -4.98
CA GLN A 3 19.10 3.63 -5.45
C GLN A 3 18.13 4.03 -4.33
N LEU A 4 18.15 3.38 -3.16
CA LEU A 4 17.19 3.70 -2.09
C LEU A 4 17.37 5.15 -1.56
N PRO A 5 18.60 5.65 -1.31
CA PRO A 5 18.77 7.05 -0.92
C PRO A 5 18.44 8.02 -2.05
N HIS A 6 18.78 7.67 -3.29
CA HIS A 6 18.45 8.47 -4.47
C HIS A 6 16.93 8.64 -4.65
N MET A 7 16.15 7.59 -4.34
CA MET A 7 14.70 7.68 -4.34
C MET A 7 14.16 8.68 -3.31
N ASN A 8 14.84 8.91 -2.18
CA ASN A 8 14.46 9.99 -1.26
C ASN A 8 14.62 11.35 -1.92
N GLU A 9 15.74 11.59 -2.61
CA GLU A 9 15.99 12.86 -3.32
C GLU A 9 14.93 13.10 -4.40
N LEU A 10 14.52 12.05 -5.11
CA LEU A 10 13.43 12.15 -6.08
C LEU A 10 12.07 12.41 -5.43
N ALA A 11 11.77 11.79 -4.29
CA ALA A 11 10.51 11.98 -3.57
C ALA A 11 10.35 13.42 -3.00
N GLU A 12 11.46 14.15 -2.84
CA GLU A 12 11.46 15.55 -2.41
C GLU A 12 11.20 16.52 -3.58
N LYS A 13 11.22 16.05 -4.85
CA LYS A 13 10.92 16.89 -6.02
C LYS A 13 9.42 17.17 -6.16
N PRO A 14 9.00 18.44 -6.34
CA PRO A 14 7.60 18.77 -6.60
C PRO A 14 7.07 18.02 -7.83
N GLY A 15 5.89 17.42 -7.70
CA GLY A 15 5.26 16.66 -8.79
C GLY A 15 5.73 15.22 -8.96
N VAL A 16 6.70 14.77 -8.15
CA VAL A 16 7.16 13.38 -8.16
C VAL A 16 6.59 12.63 -6.96
N HIS A 17 5.97 11.49 -7.22
CA HIS A 17 5.56 10.55 -6.19
C HIS A 17 6.37 9.26 -6.33
N VAL A 18 7.06 8.87 -5.26
CA VAL A 18 7.83 7.63 -5.21
C VAL A 18 7.10 6.65 -4.29
N VAL A 19 6.89 5.43 -4.79
CA VAL A 19 6.43 4.29 -4.01
C VAL A 19 7.38 3.14 -4.25
N GLY A 20 7.93 2.59 -3.18
CA GLY A 20 8.72 1.37 -3.26
C GLY A 20 7.81 0.14 -3.22
N LEU A 21 8.15 -0.87 -4.01
CA LEU A 21 7.58 -2.20 -3.91
C LEU A 21 8.68 -3.15 -3.45
N TYR A 22 8.52 -3.76 -2.27
CA TYR A 22 9.50 -4.73 -1.78
C TYR A 22 9.23 -6.11 -2.37
N ALA A 23 10.20 -6.63 -3.11
CA ALA A 23 10.04 -7.82 -3.96
C ALA A 23 10.93 -9.00 -3.55
N GLN A 24 11.75 -8.85 -2.50
CA GLN A 24 12.65 -9.92 -2.05
C GLN A 24 12.03 -10.66 -0.87
N VAL A 25 12.21 -11.98 -0.81
CA VAL A 25 11.84 -12.78 0.36
C VAL A 25 13.00 -12.71 1.35
N GLN A 26 12.81 -12.00 2.46
CA GLN A 26 13.77 -11.83 3.56
C GLN A 26 13.00 -11.66 4.88
N PRO A 27 13.61 -11.97 6.03
CA PRO A 27 13.00 -11.66 7.33
C PRO A 27 12.68 -10.17 7.46
N LEU A 28 11.52 -9.83 8.02
CA LEU A 28 11.07 -8.43 8.13
C LEU A 28 12.10 -7.54 8.84
N ALA A 29 12.76 -8.06 9.88
CA ALA A 29 13.77 -7.32 10.64
C ALA A 29 14.98 -6.89 9.79
N ASP A 30 15.39 -7.71 8.81
CA ASP A 30 16.49 -7.37 7.90
C ASP A 30 16.09 -6.24 6.95
N ILE A 31 14.84 -6.26 6.48
CA ILE A 31 14.25 -5.21 5.65
C ILE A 31 14.25 -3.90 6.44
N GLU A 32 13.69 -3.89 7.65
CA GLU A 32 13.59 -2.71 8.50
C GLU A 32 14.96 -2.15 8.88
N HIS A 33 15.94 -3.03 9.11
CA HIS A 33 17.32 -2.62 9.34
C HIS A 33 17.88 -1.88 8.12
N ILE A 34 17.66 -2.40 6.90
CA ILE A 34 18.08 -1.73 5.66
C ILE A 34 17.36 -0.39 5.51
N LEU A 35 16.04 -0.32 5.69
CA LEU A 35 15.26 0.91 5.54
C LEU A 35 15.74 1.99 6.50
N THR A 36 15.97 1.62 7.77
CA THR A 36 16.48 2.52 8.81
C THR A 36 17.90 2.99 8.46
N LYS A 37 18.80 2.06 8.13
CA LYS A 37 20.19 2.36 7.78
C LYS A 37 20.30 3.28 6.56
N MET A 38 19.39 3.11 5.59
CA MET A 38 19.37 3.88 4.34
C MET A 38 18.47 5.13 4.45
N ASN A 39 17.86 5.38 5.61
CA ASN A 39 16.97 6.51 5.88
C ASN A 39 15.87 6.65 4.82
N VAL A 40 15.18 5.56 4.48
CA VAL A 40 14.09 5.58 3.50
C VAL A 40 12.89 6.37 4.04
N LYS A 41 12.44 7.38 3.29
CA LYS A 41 11.35 8.29 3.69
C LYS A 41 10.07 8.15 2.85
N TYR A 42 10.14 7.46 1.73
CA TYR A 42 9.00 7.26 0.84
C TYR A 42 8.21 6.00 1.22
N PRO A 43 6.90 5.93 0.89
CA PRO A 43 6.08 4.75 1.18
C PRO A 43 6.64 3.47 0.54
N LEU A 44 6.58 2.37 1.29
CA LEU A 44 6.98 1.04 0.84
C LEU A 44 5.80 0.07 1.00
N ALA A 45 5.39 -0.56 -0.09
CA ALA A 45 4.49 -1.70 -0.05
C ALA A 45 5.31 -2.97 0.19
N MET A 46 4.96 -3.71 1.24
CA MET A 46 5.64 -4.95 1.65
C MET A 46 4.75 -6.19 1.51
N ASP A 47 3.46 -5.99 1.23
CA ASP A 47 2.47 -7.01 1.01
C ASP A 47 2.17 -7.21 -0.48
N SER A 48 1.91 -8.46 -0.88
CA SER A 48 1.22 -8.81 -2.14
C SER A 48 1.93 -8.46 -3.46
N PHE A 49 3.25 -8.28 -3.46
CA PHE A 49 4.00 -7.93 -4.69
C PHE A 49 3.82 -8.96 -5.82
N TRP A 50 3.79 -10.25 -5.49
CA TRP A 50 3.76 -11.33 -6.49
C TRP A 50 2.46 -11.40 -7.30
N ASP A 51 1.35 -10.91 -6.75
CA ASP A 51 0.03 -10.94 -7.39
C ASP A 51 -0.27 -9.67 -8.21
N ALA A 52 0.56 -8.63 -8.12
CA ALA A 52 0.29 -7.30 -8.68
C ALA A 52 0.69 -7.14 -10.17
N GLY A 53 1.28 -8.16 -10.80
CA GLY A 53 1.60 -8.15 -12.24
C GLY A 53 2.79 -7.26 -12.67
N TYR A 54 3.59 -6.76 -11.72
CA TYR A 54 4.81 -5.99 -12.01
C TYR A 54 6.03 -6.92 -12.12
N GLU A 55 6.19 -7.61 -13.25
CA GLU A 55 7.34 -8.51 -13.46
C GLU A 55 8.68 -7.76 -13.42
N ALA A 56 9.54 -8.12 -12.46
CA ALA A 56 10.90 -7.62 -12.32
C ALA A 56 11.92 -8.76 -12.46
N PRO A 57 12.37 -9.10 -13.69
CA PRO A 57 13.37 -10.16 -13.89
C PRO A 57 14.75 -9.82 -13.32
N SER A 58 14.97 -8.56 -12.94
CA SER A 58 16.20 -8.07 -12.31
C SER A 58 15.86 -6.97 -11.31
N LEU A 59 16.45 -7.02 -10.12
CA LEU A 59 16.32 -5.98 -9.11
C LEU A 59 17.61 -5.14 -9.02
N PRO A 60 17.48 -3.82 -8.78
CA PRO A 60 16.25 -3.04 -8.70
C PRO A 60 15.65 -2.73 -10.09
N LYS A 61 14.32 -2.56 -10.14
CA LYS A 61 13.55 -2.19 -11.34
C LYS A 61 12.70 -0.96 -11.03
N VAL A 62 12.75 0.04 -11.90
CA VAL A 62 12.01 1.29 -11.78
C VAL A 62 11.03 1.40 -12.93
N TRP A 63 9.80 1.77 -12.61
CA TRP A 63 8.77 2.18 -13.55
C TRP A 63 8.53 3.67 -13.37
N VAL A 64 8.62 4.43 -14.45
CA VAL A 64 8.20 5.84 -14.45
C VAL A 64 6.83 5.90 -15.09
N ILE A 65 5.84 6.33 -14.33
CA ILE A 65 4.51 6.65 -14.83
C ILE A 65 4.50 8.14 -15.19
N GLY A 66 4.25 8.44 -16.46
CA GLY A 66 4.22 9.79 -16.99
C GLY A 66 3.00 10.57 -16.54
N VAL A 67 2.98 11.85 -16.91
CA VAL A 67 1.90 12.80 -16.55
C VAL A 67 0.53 12.42 -17.14
N ASP A 68 0.52 11.54 -18.15
CA ASP A 68 -0.68 10.99 -18.79
C ASP A 68 -1.14 9.65 -18.19
N GLY A 69 -0.51 9.21 -17.09
CA GLY A 69 -0.81 7.95 -16.42
C GLY A 69 -0.27 6.71 -17.13
N LYS A 70 0.49 6.86 -18.22
CA LYS A 70 1.09 5.72 -18.94
C LYS A 70 2.52 5.48 -18.50
N ILE A 71 3.02 4.27 -18.76
CA ILE A 71 4.42 3.93 -18.49
C ILE A 71 5.31 4.66 -19.50
N ALA A 72 6.11 5.61 -19.02
CA ALA A 72 7.11 6.33 -19.80
C ALA A 72 8.46 5.60 -19.84
N PHE A 73 8.77 4.79 -18.81
CA PHE A 73 10.03 4.05 -18.73
C PHE A 73 9.95 2.82 -17.83
N ILE A 74 10.71 1.79 -18.18
CA ILE A 74 10.93 0.58 -17.36
C ILE A 74 12.42 0.20 -17.43
N GLY A 75 13.12 0.16 -16.29
CA GLY A 75 14.55 -0.19 -16.30
C GLY A 75 15.28 -0.05 -14.96
N GLY A 76 16.58 -0.34 -14.96
CA GLY A 76 17.43 -0.28 -13.75
C GLY A 76 18.26 1.00 -13.61
N SER A 77 18.31 1.86 -14.63
CA SER A 77 19.11 3.11 -14.65
C SER A 77 18.62 4.05 -15.76
N GLY A 78 18.93 5.35 -15.66
CA GLY A 78 18.57 6.35 -16.68
C GLY A 78 17.14 6.91 -16.56
N TYR A 79 16.41 6.54 -15.50
CA TYR A 79 15.07 7.06 -15.22
C TYR A 79 15.08 8.55 -14.84
N ASP A 80 16.18 9.10 -14.34
CA ASP A 80 16.26 10.52 -13.95
C ASP A 80 15.94 11.44 -15.13
N GLU A 81 16.56 11.21 -16.29
CA GLU A 81 16.30 11.99 -17.50
C GLU A 81 14.86 11.84 -17.99
N ILE A 82 14.24 10.68 -17.75
CA ILE A 82 12.83 10.45 -18.10
C ILE A 82 11.93 11.24 -17.16
N ILE A 83 12.18 11.20 -15.86
CA ILE A 83 11.43 11.97 -14.85
C ILE A 83 11.49 13.47 -15.20
N GLU A 84 12.68 14.01 -15.49
CA GLU A 84 12.81 15.42 -15.89
C GLU A 84 12.03 15.74 -17.18
N LYS A 85 12.06 14.85 -18.18
CA LYS A 85 11.28 15.02 -19.41
C LYS A 85 9.77 14.98 -19.17
N GLU A 86 9.29 14.11 -18.29
CA GLU A 86 7.87 14.03 -17.96
C GLU A 86 7.43 15.24 -17.12
N LEU A 87 8.21 15.65 -16.13
CA LEU A 87 7.94 16.86 -15.34
C LEU A 87 7.88 18.11 -16.21
N ALA A 88 8.75 18.24 -17.21
CA ALA A 88 8.75 19.37 -18.13
C ALA A 88 7.47 19.48 -18.98
N LYS A 89 6.68 18.40 -19.10
CA LYS A 89 5.36 18.43 -19.77
C LYS A 89 4.24 18.97 -18.88
N ALA A 90 4.43 18.96 -17.55
CA ALA A 90 3.43 19.41 -16.60
C ALA A 90 3.67 20.85 -16.16
N LYS A 91 2.89 21.78 -16.72
CA LYS A 91 2.87 23.19 -16.26
C LYS A 91 2.40 23.32 -14.81
N TYR A 92 1.47 22.46 -14.40
CA TYR A 92 0.93 22.37 -13.03
C TYR A 92 1.04 20.93 -12.53
N PRO A 93 2.16 20.57 -11.88
CA PRO A 93 2.37 19.21 -11.40
C PRO A 93 1.24 18.70 -10.49
N GLY A 94 0.85 17.44 -10.68
CA GLY A 94 -0.24 16.78 -9.93
C GLY A 94 -1.66 17.09 -10.43
N LEU A 95 -1.86 18.17 -11.18
CA LEU A 95 -3.20 18.57 -11.63
C LEU A 95 -3.75 17.66 -12.74
N GLY A 96 -2.88 17.17 -13.64
CA GLY A 96 -3.27 16.25 -14.72
C GLY A 96 -3.75 16.93 -16.00
N ARG A 97 -3.72 18.25 -16.08
CA ARG A 97 -3.94 19.04 -17.30
C ARG A 97 -2.72 19.90 -17.64
N ALA A 98 -2.38 19.96 -18.92
CA ALA A 98 -1.25 20.75 -19.43
C ALA A 98 -1.61 22.24 -19.56
N ASP A 99 -2.82 22.52 -20.03
CA ASP A 99 -3.34 23.86 -20.27
C ASP A 99 -4.57 24.12 -19.39
N ILE A 100 -4.65 25.35 -18.89
CA ILE A 100 -5.73 25.86 -18.05
C ILE A 100 -5.98 27.31 -18.49
N HIS A 101 -7.25 27.73 -18.47
CA HIS A 101 -7.64 29.09 -18.79
C HIS A 101 -6.86 30.13 -17.98
N LYS A 102 -6.51 31.26 -18.62
CA LYS A 102 -5.62 32.28 -18.04
C LYS A 102 -6.10 32.79 -16.67
N ASP A 103 -7.42 32.89 -16.49
CA ASP A 103 -8.04 33.45 -15.28
C ASP A 103 -8.04 32.43 -14.13
N VAL A 104 -7.91 31.13 -14.46
CA VAL A 104 -7.81 30.01 -13.52
C VAL A 104 -6.35 29.69 -13.17
N GLU A 105 -5.36 30.25 -13.87
CA GLU A 105 -3.93 30.01 -13.58
C GLU A 105 -3.52 30.23 -12.10
N PRO A 106 -4.03 31.24 -11.37
CA PRO A 106 -3.68 31.40 -9.96
C PRO A 106 -4.07 30.19 -9.12
N ALA A 107 -5.27 29.63 -9.34
CA ALA A 107 -5.74 28.41 -8.67
C ALA A 107 -4.86 27.20 -9.04
N ALA A 108 -4.53 27.04 -10.32
CA ALA A 108 -3.67 25.95 -10.79
C ALA A 108 -2.25 26.02 -10.20
N LYS A 109 -1.69 27.24 -10.03
CA LYS A 109 -0.39 27.45 -9.35
C LYS A 109 -0.47 27.12 -7.86
N ALA A 110 -1.55 27.51 -7.18
CA ALA A 110 -1.77 27.15 -5.79
C ALA A 110 -1.90 25.62 -5.60
N TYR A 111 -2.61 24.94 -6.50
CA TYR A 111 -2.71 23.48 -6.53
C TYR A 111 -1.34 22.82 -6.67
N ALA A 112 -0.55 23.25 -7.67
CA ALA A 112 0.79 22.74 -7.92
C ALA A 112 1.76 22.96 -6.74
N ALA A 113 1.52 23.99 -5.92
CA ALA A 113 2.27 24.27 -4.71
C ALA A 113 1.79 23.44 -3.48
N GLY A 114 0.72 22.66 -3.62
CA GLY A 114 0.11 21.89 -2.52
C GLY A 114 -0.77 22.72 -1.58
N ASN A 115 -1.09 23.97 -1.94
CA ASN A 115 -1.96 24.85 -1.16
C ASN A 115 -3.43 24.63 -1.54
N PHE A 116 -3.96 23.43 -1.25
CA PHE A 116 -5.25 22.99 -1.80
C PHE A 116 -6.44 23.84 -1.38
N ALA A 117 -6.53 24.29 -0.12
CA ALA A 117 -7.63 25.16 0.32
C ALA A 117 -7.63 26.51 -0.41
N GLU A 118 -6.44 27.10 -0.65
CA GLU A 118 -6.32 28.34 -1.42
C GLU A 118 -6.63 28.11 -2.90
N ALA A 119 -6.18 26.98 -3.46
CA ALA A 119 -6.49 26.60 -4.84
C ALA A 119 -8.00 26.47 -5.06
N TYR A 120 -8.71 25.84 -4.13
CA TYR A 120 -10.16 25.70 -4.17
C TYR A 120 -10.84 27.07 -4.16
N LYS A 121 -10.51 27.92 -3.18
CA LYS A 121 -11.07 29.27 -3.06
C LYS A 121 -10.82 30.15 -4.29
N LEU A 122 -9.63 30.07 -4.88
CA LEU A 122 -9.29 30.82 -6.09
C LEU A 122 -10.07 30.31 -7.31
N ALA A 123 -10.28 28.99 -7.42
CA ALA A 123 -11.09 28.39 -8.48
C ALA A 123 -12.57 28.77 -8.34
N GLU A 124 -13.13 28.62 -7.14
CA GLU A 124 -14.51 29.02 -6.81
C GLU A 124 -14.78 30.49 -7.17
N ALA A 125 -13.85 31.38 -6.82
CA ALA A 125 -13.98 32.79 -7.17
C ALA A 125 -14.00 33.05 -8.69
N VAL A 126 -13.32 32.23 -9.51
CA VAL A 126 -13.41 32.34 -10.98
C VAL A 126 -14.73 31.77 -11.46
N TYR A 127 -15.10 30.57 -10.99
CA TYR A 127 -16.35 29.90 -11.33
C TYR A 127 -17.58 30.80 -11.10
N ASP A 128 -17.65 31.47 -9.94
CA ASP A 128 -18.78 32.32 -9.57
C ASP A 128 -18.90 33.63 -10.37
N ASN A 129 -17.81 34.08 -11.01
CA ASN A 129 -17.71 35.43 -11.59
C ASN A 129 -17.39 35.44 -13.09
N THR A 130 -17.22 34.28 -13.72
CA THR A 130 -16.91 34.18 -15.14
C THR A 130 -18.18 34.03 -15.99
N GLU A 131 -18.12 34.53 -17.23
CA GLU A 131 -19.08 34.23 -18.30
C GLU A 131 -18.44 33.38 -19.42
N ASP A 132 -17.17 33.00 -19.25
CA ASP A 132 -16.43 32.15 -20.19
C ASP A 132 -16.54 30.68 -19.77
N ASP A 133 -17.25 29.89 -20.58
CA ASP A 133 -17.47 28.44 -20.37
C ASP A 133 -16.15 27.65 -20.16
N THR A 134 -15.05 28.08 -20.79
CA THR A 134 -13.75 27.41 -20.64
C THR A 134 -13.13 27.71 -19.29
N ALA A 135 -13.24 28.96 -18.83
CA ALA A 135 -12.78 29.36 -17.50
C ALA A 135 -13.61 28.68 -16.40
N GLU A 136 -14.93 28.58 -16.59
CA GLU A 136 -15.84 27.89 -15.68
C GLU A 136 -15.46 26.41 -15.56
N ALA A 137 -15.34 25.69 -16.68
CA ALA A 137 -15.01 24.26 -16.70
C ALA A 137 -13.62 23.94 -16.13
N ASP A 138 -12.63 24.83 -16.32
CA ASP A 138 -11.30 24.65 -15.74
C ASP A 138 -11.28 24.94 -14.23
N ALA A 139 -12.06 25.91 -13.76
CA ALA A 139 -12.23 26.17 -12.34
C ALA A 139 -12.93 24.99 -11.63
N GLU A 140 -14.04 24.53 -12.19
CA GLU A 140 -14.78 23.35 -11.72
C GLU A 140 -13.86 22.13 -11.64
N TYR A 141 -13.05 21.88 -12.68
CA TYR A 141 -12.10 20.77 -12.69
C TYR A 141 -11.12 20.80 -11.51
N ILE A 142 -10.61 21.98 -11.13
CA ILE A 142 -9.69 22.09 -9.98
C ILE A 142 -10.43 21.77 -8.68
N MET A 143 -11.64 22.30 -8.50
CA MET A 143 -12.48 22.05 -7.32
C MET A 143 -12.79 20.55 -7.19
N GLU A 144 -13.34 19.93 -8.24
CA GLU A 144 -13.65 18.49 -8.27
C GLU A 144 -12.43 17.63 -7.94
N ARG A 145 -11.24 17.96 -8.49
CA ARG A 145 -10.02 17.20 -8.22
C ARG A 145 -9.59 17.26 -6.76
N ILE A 146 -9.86 18.37 -6.07
CA ILE A 146 -9.59 18.51 -4.64
C ILE A 146 -10.62 17.70 -3.85
N ASP A 147 -11.91 17.88 -4.14
CA ASP A 147 -13.01 17.22 -3.43
C ASP A 147 -12.96 15.71 -3.58
N ASP A 148 -12.79 15.20 -4.80
CA ASP A 148 -12.65 13.77 -5.08
C ASP A 148 -11.52 13.16 -4.25
N ARG A 149 -10.41 13.88 -4.11
CA ARG A 149 -9.25 13.39 -3.39
C ARG A 149 -9.49 13.38 -1.90
N ILE A 150 -10.09 14.42 -1.33
CA ILE A 150 -10.44 14.48 0.09
C ILE A 150 -11.47 13.40 0.41
N GLY A 151 -12.55 13.30 -0.38
CA GLY A 151 -13.58 12.27 -0.23
C GLY A 151 -13.01 10.85 -0.33
N THR A 152 -12.12 10.59 -1.29
CA THR A 152 -11.43 9.29 -1.41
C THR A 152 -10.56 8.98 -0.19
N LEU A 153 -9.83 9.97 0.33
CA LEU A 153 -8.99 9.80 1.51
C LEU A 153 -9.84 9.50 2.75
N SER A 154 -10.92 10.25 2.95
CA SER A 154 -11.84 10.07 4.08
C SER A 154 -12.47 8.67 4.06
N VAL A 155 -13.12 8.29 2.96
CA VAL A 155 -13.75 6.96 2.81
C VAL A 155 -12.73 5.83 3.02
N ARG A 156 -11.51 5.99 2.49
CA ARG A 156 -10.45 5.00 2.67
C ARG A 156 -9.97 4.92 4.12
N ALA A 157 -9.85 6.04 4.81
CA ALA A 157 -9.45 6.10 6.21
C ALA A 157 -10.50 5.42 7.11
N GLU A 158 -11.77 5.76 6.94
CA GLU A 158 -12.88 5.19 7.70
C GLU A 158 -13.03 3.68 7.44
N THR A 159 -12.92 3.26 6.17
CA THR A 159 -12.94 1.84 5.81
C THR A 159 -11.78 1.11 6.48
N ALA A 160 -10.59 1.71 6.50
CA ALA A 160 -9.43 1.13 7.15
C ALA A 160 -9.63 1.00 8.67
N GLU A 161 -10.26 1.97 9.34
CA GLU A 161 -10.62 1.87 10.76
C GLU A 161 -11.58 0.70 11.03
N VAL A 162 -12.61 0.52 10.21
CA VAL A 162 -13.57 -0.60 10.32
C VAL A 162 -12.87 -1.94 10.11
N MET A 163 -11.95 -2.00 9.14
CA MET A 163 -11.18 -3.20 8.81
C MET A 163 -10.00 -3.45 9.78
N LYS A 164 -9.85 -2.62 10.83
CA LYS A 164 -8.71 -2.64 11.78
C LYS A 164 -7.34 -2.46 11.11
N ASP A 165 -7.30 -1.87 9.92
CA ASP A 165 -6.08 -1.43 9.24
C ASP A 165 -5.68 -0.01 9.72
N TYR A 166 -5.37 0.09 11.01
CA TYR A 166 -5.14 1.40 11.62
C TYR A 166 -3.91 2.12 11.07
N GLN A 167 -2.91 1.40 10.54
CA GLN A 167 -1.76 2.04 9.92
C GLN A 167 -2.16 2.74 8.61
N LEU A 168 -2.99 2.09 7.78
CA LEU A 168 -3.54 2.73 6.59
C LEU A 168 -4.44 3.92 6.95
N ALA A 169 -5.28 3.79 7.99
CA ALA A 169 -6.12 4.88 8.47
C ALA A 169 -5.27 6.09 8.89
N ILE A 170 -4.24 5.89 9.72
CA ILE A 170 -3.31 6.94 10.15
C ILE A 170 -2.64 7.61 8.95
N ASN A 171 -2.20 6.84 7.95
CA ASN A 171 -1.58 7.39 6.75
C ASN A 171 -2.56 8.27 5.95
N CYS A 172 -3.81 7.83 5.79
CA CYS A 172 -4.83 8.60 5.07
C CYS A 172 -5.18 9.90 5.79
N TRP A 173 -5.41 9.85 7.10
CA TRP A 173 -5.68 11.06 7.89
C TRP A 173 -4.48 12.02 7.94
N THR A 174 -3.24 11.50 7.92
CA THR A 174 -2.04 12.32 7.83
C THR A 174 -1.97 13.06 6.51
N GLU A 175 -2.29 12.39 5.40
CA GLU A 175 -2.34 13.02 4.08
C GLU A 175 -3.42 14.11 4.02
N MET A 176 -4.56 13.90 4.68
CA MET A 176 -5.64 14.89 4.76
C MET A 176 -5.22 16.21 5.43
N LEU A 177 -4.17 16.22 6.26
CA LEU A 177 -3.65 17.46 6.86
C LEU A 177 -3.19 18.50 5.82
N LYS A 178 -2.86 18.07 4.60
CA LYS A 178 -2.52 18.97 3.48
C LYS A 178 -3.71 19.81 3.00
N TYR A 179 -4.93 19.38 3.31
CA TYR A 179 -6.18 20.03 2.92
C TYR A 179 -6.78 20.89 4.04
N LYS A 180 -5.96 21.24 5.05
CA LYS A 180 -6.39 22.10 6.16
C LYS A 180 -7.05 23.39 5.64
N GLY A 181 -8.24 23.67 6.15
CA GLY A 181 -9.09 24.79 5.71
C GLY A 181 -10.24 24.38 4.80
N MET A 182 -10.30 23.09 4.41
CA MET A 182 -11.47 22.46 3.81
C MET A 182 -12.30 21.78 4.91
N ASP A 183 -13.63 21.88 4.84
CA ASP A 183 -14.57 21.33 5.83
C ASP A 183 -14.34 19.83 6.09
N ASP A 184 -14.22 19.04 5.02
CA ASP A 184 -14.01 17.59 5.08
C ASP A 184 -12.64 17.19 5.66
N ALA A 185 -11.69 18.12 5.77
CA ALA A 185 -10.36 17.86 6.35
C ALA A 185 -10.24 18.30 7.82
N GLU A 186 -11.25 18.98 8.38
CA GLU A 186 -11.16 19.55 9.73
C GLU A 186 -11.07 18.49 10.84
N GLU A 187 -11.65 17.31 10.63
CA GLU A 187 -11.62 16.24 11.65
C GLU A 187 -10.28 15.50 11.72
N ALA A 188 -9.44 15.60 10.68
CA ALA A 188 -8.22 14.81 10.55
C ALA A 188 -7.25 14.94 11.74
N PRO A 189 -6.98 16.13 12.32
CA PRO A 189 -6.11 16.26 13.49
C PRO A 189 -6.60 15.50 14.73
N GLU A 190 -7.91 15.58 15.02
CA GLU A 190 -8.50 14.93 16.18
C GLU A 190 -8.60 13.41 15.98
N ARG A 191 -8.93 12.97 14.75
CA ARG A 191 -8.89 11.54 14.37
C ARG A 191 -7.48 10.97 14.54
N LEU A 192 -6.47 11.65 14.00
CA LEU A 192 -5.07 11.24 14.14
C LEU A 192 -4.66 11.11 15.61
N LYS A 193 -5.03 12.09 16.43
CA LYS A 193 -4.72 12.05 17.87
C LYS A 193 -5.35 10.83 18.54
N LYS A 194 -6.64 10.56 18.29
CA LYS A 194 -7.34 9.39 18.85
C LYS A 194 -6.70 8.07 18.41
N LEU A 195 -6.31 7.94 17.14
CA LEU A 195 -5.69 6.72 16.62
C LEU A 195 -4.28 6.52 17.18
N THR A 196 -3.47 7.57 17.22
CA THR A 196 -2.06 7.49 17.61
C THR A 196 -1.84 7.37 19.12
N GLU A 197 -2.73 7.94 19.94
CA GLU A 197 -2.65 7.86 21.41
C GLU A 197 -3.29 6.59 22.00
N SER A 198 -4.11 5.86 21.23
CA SER A 198 -4.84 4.69 21.70
C SER A 198 -3.93 3.47 21.88
N GLU A 199 -3.81 3.00 23.13
CA GLU A 199 -3.07 1.76 23.46
C GLU A 199 -3.68 0.51 22.80
N THR A 200 -5.00 0.47 22.63
CA THR A 200 -5.66 -0.63 21.90
C THR A 200 -5.23 -0.65 20.45
N ILE A 201 -5.18 0.51 19.80
CA ILE A 201 -4.78 0.61 18.39
C ILE A 201 -3.28 0.31 18.22
N LYS A 202 -2.43 0.77 19.14
CA LYS A 202 -1.01 0.40 19.14
C LYS A 202 -0.81 -1.12 19.22
N LYS A 203 -1.63 -1.82 20.03
CA LYS A 203 -1.61 -3.30 20.09
C LYS A 203 -2.06 -3.93 18.78
N GLU A 204 -3.10 -3.41 18.13
CA GLU A 204 -3.55 -3.90 16.81
C GLU A 204 -2.49 -3.72 15.73
N ILE A 205 -1.84 -2.55 15.68
CA ILE A 205 -0.72 -2.28 14.76
C ILE A 205 0.45 -3.23 15.04
N ALA A 206 0.82 -3.41 16.31
CA ALA A 206 1.90 -4.32 16.70
C ALA A 206 1.57 -5.78 16.35
N ALA A 207 0.33 -6.23 16.59
CA ALA A 207 -0.10 -7.57 16.23
C ALA A 207 -0.07 -7.78 14.70
N ARG A 208 -0.53 -6.81 13.91
CA ARG A 208 -0.45 -6.88 12.45
C ARG A 208 1.00 -6.98 11.96
N HIS A 209 1.90 -6.18 12.54
CA HIS A 209 3.33 -6.23 12.23
C HIS A 209 3.96 -7.58 12.59
N ALA A 210 3.61 -8.13 13.76
CA ALA A 210 4.05 -9.46 14.19
C ALA A 210 3.52 -10.57 13.27
N LEU A 211 2.27 -10.46 12.78
CA LEU A 211 1.73 -11.41 11.81
C LEU A 211 2.51 -11.36 10.49
N LEU A 212 2.83 -10.15 10.00
CA LEU A 212 3.66 -9.99 8.80
C LEU A 212 5.03 -10.65 9.00
N THR A 213 5.64 -10.51 10.18
CA THR A 213 6.91 -11.18 10.50
C THR A 213 6.79 -12.70 10.35
N VAL A 214 5.75 -13.31 10.95
CA VAL A 214 5.48 -14.75 10.82
C VAL A 214 5.30 -15.16 9.36
N MET A 215 4.57 -14.36 8.57
CA MET A 215 4.36 -14.64 7.15
C MET A 215 5.68 -14.61 6.36
N MET A 216 6.51 -13.59 6.56
CA MET A 216 7.80 -13.48 5.87
C MET A 216 8.78 -14.59 6.27
N ASP A 217 8.80 -14.98 7.55
CA ASP A 217 9.62 -16.10 8.01
C ASP A 217 9.20 -17.41 7.35
N LEU A 218 7.89 -17.65 7.23
CA LEU A 218 7.35 -18.81 6.53
C LEU A 218 7.69 -18.79 5.03
N ASP A 219 7.65 -17.63 4.38
CA ASP A 219 8.05 -17.49 2.98
C ASP A 219 9.54 -17.79 2.79
N VAL A 220 10.42 -17.34 3.70
CA VAL A 220 11.85 -17.67 3.68
C VAL A 220 12.04 -19.18 3.80
N ILE A 221 11.34 -19.83 4.74
CA ILE A 221 11.40 -21.30 4.90
C ILE A 221 10.93 -22.00 3.62
N TYR A 222 9.88 -21.48 2.95
CA TYR A 222 9.34 -22.08 1.74
C TYR A 222 10.36 -22.12 0.60
N GLN A 223 11.30 -21.18 0.53
CA GLN A 223 12.32 -21.15 -0.53
C GLN A 223 13.19 -22.41 -0.58
N ASP A 224 13.33 -23.11 0.55
CA ASP A 224 14.10 -24.35 0.66
C ASP A 224 13.23 -25.62 0.49
N VAL A 225 11.92 -25.45 0.30
CA VAL A 225 10.98 -26.56 0.08
C VAL A 225 11.02 -26.97 -1.39
N ASP A 226 11.34 -28.23 -1.64
CA ASP A 226 11.17 -28.85 -2.94
C ASP A 226 9.67 -29.06 -3.19
N ASP A 227 9.09 -28.19 -4.01
CA ASP A 227 7.65 -28.14 -4.32
C ASP A 227 7.17 -29.32 -5.18
N THR A 228 8.09 -30.10 -5.74
CA THR A 228 7.80 -31.35 -6.45
C THR A 228 7.67 -32.55 -5.50
N ASP A 229 8.15 -32.43 -4.26
CA ASP A 229 8.04 -33.44 -3.22
C ASP A 229 6.81 -33.19 -2.33
N ALA A 230 5.74 -33.94 -2.60
CA ALA A 230 4.48 -33.81 -1.88
C ALA A 230 4.62 -34.00 -0.36
N ALA A 231 5.59 -34.79 0.13
CA ALA A 231 5.79 -34.99 1.56
C ALA A 231 6.38 -33.73 2.22
N LYS A 232 7.37 -33.10 1.57
CA LYS A 232 7.94 -31.83 2.05
C LYS A 232 6.94 -30.68 2.00
N VAL A 233 6.12 -30.62 0.95
CA VAL A 233 5.02 -29.63 0.85
C VAL A 233 4.00 -29.84 1.99
N ALA A 234 3.63 -31.08 2.29
CA ALA A 234 2.72 -31.39 3.39
C ALA A 234 3.31 -31.01 4.76
N GLU A 235 4.60 -31.29 4.98
CA GLU A 235 5.32 -30.88 6.20
C GLU A 235 5.35 -29.35 6.36
N PHE A 236 5.65 -28.62 5.28
CA PHE A 236 5.63 -27.16 5.29
C PHE A 236 4.24 -26.61 5.61
N ARG A 237 3.17 -27.13 4.98
CA ARG A 237 1.79 -26.71 5.28
C ARG A 237 1.41 -26.95 6.74
N LYS A 238 1.88 -28.04 7.35
CA LYS A 238 1.71 -28.30 8.78
C LYS A 238 2.42 -27.26 9.63
N LYS A 239 3.66 -26.89 9.27
CA LYS A 239 4.42 -25.82 9.94
C LYS A 239 3.71 -24.47 9.86
N CYS A 240 3.17 -24.11 8.69
CA CYS A 240 2.34 -22.90 8.53
C CYS A 240 1.15 -22.92 9.49
N ARG A 241 0.39 -24.03 9.49
CA ARG A 241 -0.77 -24.19 10.38
C ARG A 241 -0.40 -24.02 11.84
N GLU A 242 0.69 -24.65 12.30
CA GLU A 242 1.15 -24.57 13.69
C GLU A 242 1.58 -23.15 14.07
N ALA A 243 2.32 -22.46 13.19
CA ALA A 243 2.74 -21.08 13.39
C ALA A 243 1.53 -20.13 13.51
N TYR A 244 0.57 -20.20 12.59
CA TYR A 244 -0.63 -19.37 12.64
C TYR A 244 -1.53 -19.71 13.84
N GLN A 245 -1.58 -20.98 14.25
CA GLN A 245 -2.35 -21.39 15.43
C GLN A 245 -1.74 -20.83 16.73
N ALA A 246 -0.40 -20.87 16.86
CA ALA A 246 0.30 -20.25 17.98
C ALA A 246 0.05 -18.74 18.00
N PHE A 247 0.23 -18.08 16.85
CA PHE A 247 0.01 -16.65 16.69
C PHE A 247 -1.41 -16.22 17.07
N ALA A 248 -2.43 -16.92 16.54
CA ALA A 248 -3.84 -16.61 16.80
C ALA A 248 -4.20 -16.72 18.30
N LYS A 249 -3.58 -17.67 19.01
CA LYS A 249 -3.76 -17.84 20.46
C LYS A 249 -3.11 -16.69 21.25
N GLU A 250 -1.90 -16.29 20.88
CA GLU A 250 -1.17 -15.21 21.55
C GLU A 250 -1.78 -13.83 21.32
N ASN A 251 -2.39 -13.62 20.15
CA ASN A 251 -2.98 -12.35 19.74
C ASN A 251 -4.51 -12.38 19.69
N ALA A 252 -5.13 -13.21 20.54
CA ALA A 252 -6.58 -13.36 20.61
C ALA A 252 -7.28 -12.01 20.88
N GLY A 253 -8.31 -11.70 20.08
CA GLY A 253 -9.06 -10.44 20.17
C GLY A 253 -8.52 -9.30 19.30
N THR A 254 -7.44 -9.52 18.55
CA THR A 254 -6.94 -8.58 17.53
C THR A 254 -7.40 -8.98 16.13
N GLY A 255 -7.46 -8.04 15.19
CA GLY A 255 -7.74 -8.34 13.77
C GLY A 255 -6.68 -9.27 13.15
N ALA A 256 -5.42 -9.13 13.55
CA ALA A 256 -4.34 -10.03 13.11
C ALA A 256 -4.52 -11.46 13.65
N GLY A 257 -4.98 -11.62 14.90
CA GLY A 257 -5.31 -12.92 15.48
C GLY A 257 -6.47 -13.61 14.76
N GLU A 258 -7.53 -12.85 14.42
CA GLU A 258 -8.65 -13.33 13.60
C GLU A 258 -8.17 -13.80 12.22
N ARG A 259 -7.35 -12.99 11.54
CA ARG A 259 -6.77 -13.35 10.23
C ARG A 259 -5.89 -14.60 10.30
N ALA A 260 -5.08 -14.75 11.34
CA ALA A 260 -4.27 -15.94 11.53
C ALA A 260 -5.13 -17.19 11.75
N ALA A 261 -6.25 -17.08 12.48
CA ALA A 261 -7.20 -18.19 12.64
C ALA A 261 -7.83 -18.62 11.30
N ASP A 262 -8.14 -17.66 10.42
CA ASP A 262 -8.60 -17.98 9.06
C ASP A 262 -7.53 -18.72 8.25
N LEU A 263 -6.26 -18.30 8.35
CA LEU A 263 -5.14 -18.97 7.68
C LEU A 263 -4.95 -20.40 8.19
N VAL A 264 -5.13 -20.66 9.50
CA VAL A 264 -5.12 -22.03 10.06
C VAL A 264 -6.14 -22.91 9.35
N LYS A 265 -7.35 -22.39 9.09
CA LYS A 265 -8.38 -23.12 8.35
C LYS A 265 -7.93 -23.42 6.91
N THR A 266 -7.41 -22.42 6.20
CA THR A 266 -6.88 -22.59 4.83
C THR A 266 -5.82 -23.70 4.78
N PHE A 267 -4.82 -23.68 5.67
CA PHE A 267 -3.77 -24.70 5.68
C PHE A 267 -4.28 -26.06 6.17
N THR A 268 -5.32 -26.12 6.99
CA THR A 268 -5.97 -27.38 7.37
C THR A 268 -6.63 -28.05 6.17
N ASP A 269 -7.32 -27.28 5.34
CA ASP A 269 -8.00 -27.79 4.14
C ASP A 269 -7.00 -28.24 3.05
N LEU A 270 -5.79 -27.67 3.03
CA LEU A 270 -4.72 -28.00 2.08
C LEU A 270 -3.86 -29.20 2.49
N ILE A 271 -3.95 -29.69 3.73
CA ILE A 271 -3.22 -30.89 4.15
C ILE A 271 -4.04 -32.11 3.71
N PRO A 272 -3.48 -33.04 2.90
CA PRO A 272 -4.19 -34.26 2.51
C PRO A 272 -4.68 -35.00 3.75
N LYS A 273 -5.97 -35.36 3.77
CA LYS A 273 -6.49 -36.25 4.81
C LYS A 273 -5.82 -37.59 4.63
N GLU A 274 -5.17 -38.12 5.65
CA GLU A 274 -4.68 -39.50 5.65
C GLU A 274 -5.87 -40.41 5.32
N GLU A 275 -5.85 -41.04 4.14
CA GLU A 275 -6.75 -42.15 3.87
C GLU A 275 -6.40 -43.24 4.89
N LYS A 276 -7.36 -43.58 5.76
CA LYS A 276 -7.23 -44.77 6.59
C LYS A 276 -6.83 -45.93 5.67
N PRO A 277 -5.75 -46.67 5.96
CA PRO A 277 -5.44 -47.86 5.18
C PRO A 277 -6.68 -48.75 5.17
N ALA A 278 -7.13 -49.11 3.97
CA ALA A 278 -8.25 -50.01 3.79
C ALA A 278 -8.01 -51.24 4.67
N GLU A 279 -8.94 -51.52 5.59
CA GLU A 279 -8.88 -52.74 6.41
C GLU A 279 -8.68 -53.92 5.45
N GLY A 280 -7.51 -54.56 5.53
CA GLY A 280 -7.19 -55.70 4.70
C GLY A 280 -8.30 -56.76 4.81
N PRO A 281 -8.56 -57.53 3.74
CA PRO A 281 -9.66 -58.49 3.73
C PRO A 281 -9.54 -59.41 4.95
N LYS A 282 -10.55 -59.37 5.82
CA LYS A 282 -10.67 -60.29 6.96
C LYS A 282 -10.55 -61.72 6.42
N GLU A 283 -9.50 -62.43 6.81
CA GLU A 283 -9.36 -63.84 6.47
C GLU A 283 -10.62 -64.58 6.90
N ALA A 284 -11.25 -65.26 5.95
CA ALA A 284 -12.40 -66.12 6.23
C ALA A 284 -11.98 -67.22 7.22
N PRO A 285 -12.86 -67.58 8.18
CA PRO A 285 -12.55 -68.62 9.14
C PRO A 285 -12.27 -69.94 8.42
N LYS A 286 -11.14 -70.56 8.76
CA LYS A 286 -10.82 -71.92 8.32
C LYS A 286 -11.71 -72.90 9.09
N ASP A 287 -12.74 -73.41 8.42
CA ASP A 287 -13.52 -74.54 8.92
C ASP A 287 -12.61 -75.79 9.03
N LYS A 288 -12.73 -76.47 10.17
CA LYS A 288 -12.07 -77.76 10.47
C LYS A 288 -13.03 -78.92 10.24
#